data_AF-A0A087X886-F1
#
_entry.id   AF-A0A087X886-F1
#
_cell.length_a   1.000
_cell.length_b   1.000
_cell.length_c   1.000
_cell.angle_alpha   90.00
_cell.angle_beta   90.00
_cell.angle_gamma   90.00
#
_symmetry.space_group_name_H-M   'P 1'
#
loop_
_entity.id
_entity.type
_entity.pdbx_description
1 polymer ?
#
loop_
_entity_poly.entity_id
_entity_poly.type
_entity_poly.pdbx_seq_one_letter_code
_entity_poly.pdbx_strand_id
1 'polypeptide(L)'
;MALMGIQLVVSLLAASIMQRMAPHCSFARWLVCNGSLFRFKHPSEGELFALAGKQMPKQNRRDRWRQNGENKPLTVPKDIDLHLEKAPVNMMDALVLRFFLEYQWLVDFAVYAMGVFLFTECYYSVVDASKEVNIGAIWCVLTVVFGLKALHTLMSHYFCSEEGGERSVCLAFGFLSLLVAMLVLVVREDYLEFGLEPGFSSLFDNLETFARHQGYADWSIPVTKLTVKLGLAAVCAYIGSLLAFPGLRLAQTHLDAVQMNSDRPLIQILLHMSFLSPVVVLVLWVKPIARDFLANAPMGKTSVTLVSSAAFDSMRLWIIVALCALRLVLTRYHLQAYLNLAQKWVEQMKKEAGRIAAIDIQRKVTRVFCYLTVVTLQYLVPILIILFSTLALKVLGNFSWGFNIEETPGVTPALVLPTAAPVPTGGLDEDEDGMEDMEEDIQATVARLSETFAALRSVLTPLFLRGLFAFLTWWVAACQVISSLFGIYFHQYLMQN
;
A
#
# COMPACT_ATOMS: atom_id res chain seq x y z
N MET A 1 5.16 37.77 13.66
CA MET A 1 4.33 37.15 12.61
C MET A 1 5.23 36.58 11.52
N ALA A 2 5.54 35.29 11.64
CA ALA A 2 6.01 34.40 10.57
C ALA A 2 5.54 32.98 10.99
N LEU A 3 4.22 32.84 11.16
CA LEU A 3 3.61 31.73 11.90
C LEU A 3 3.32 30.48 11.04
N MET A 4 3.52 30.54 9.72
CA MET A 4 3.41 29.38 8.84
C MET A 4 4.73 29.19 8.09
N GLY A 5 5.48 28.14 8.45
CA GLY A 5 6.69 27.73 7.71
C GLY A 5 6.34 27.44 6.25
N ILE A 6 7.30 27.66 5.35
CA ILE A 6 7.10 27.53 3.89
C ILE A 6 6.54 26.15 3.53
N GLN A 7 6.97 25.11 4.25
CA GLN A 7 6.46 23.76 4.07
C GLN A 7 4.95 23.66 4.33
N LEU A 8 4.43 24.38 5.33
CA LEU A 8 3.02 24.33 5.70
C LEU A 8 2.16 25.02 4.65
N VAL A 9 2.64 26.14 4.10
CA VAL A 9 2.01 26.81 2.96
C VAL A 9 1.93 25.87 1.75
N VAL A 10 3.02 25.17 1.43
CA VAL A 10 3.06 24.23 0.30
C VAL A 10 2.14 23.03 0.55
N SER A 11 2.07 22.53 1.77
CA SER A 11 1.15 21.46 2.16
C SER A 11 -0.32 21.88 2.03
N LEU A 12 -0.68 23.08 2.51
CA LEU A 12 -2.03 23.63 2.37
C LEU A 12 -2.39 23.89 0.90
N LEU A 13 -1.42 24.37 0.11
CA LEU A 13 -1.59 24.53 -1.33
C LEU A 13 -1.82 23.18 -2.02
N ALA A 14 -1.02 22.17 -1.71
CA ALA A 14 -1.19 20.82 -2.27
C ALA A 14 -2.54 20.22 -1.90
N ALA A 15 -2.99 20.37 -0.64
CA ALA A 15 -4.31 19.92 -0.20
C ALA A 15 -5.44 20.68 -0.93
N SER A 16 -5.31 22.00 -1.10
CA SER A 16 -6.28 22.83 -1.81
C SER A 16 -6.35 22.49 -3.30
N ILE A 17 -5.20 22.26 -3.94
CA ILE A 17 -5.11 21.80 -5.34
C ILE A 17 -5.75 20.43 -5.45
N MET A 18 -5.44 19.49 -4.55
CA MET A 18 -6.05 18.16 -4.57
C MET A 18 -7.58 18.25 -4.50
N GLN A 19 -8.14 19.05 -3.60
CA GLN A 19 -9.59 19.23 -3.48
C GLN A 19 -10.23 19.85 -4.73
N ARG A 20 -9.57 20.85 -5.35
CA ARG A 20 -10.10 21.56 -6.53
C ARG A 20 -9.86 20.83 -7.84
N MET A 21 -8.75 20.11 -7.98
CA MET A 21 -8.34 19.44 -9.21
C MET A 21 -8.80 17.98 -9.29
N ALA A 22 -9.18 17.36 -8.17
CA ALA A 22 -9.74 16.00 -8.15
C ALA A 22 -10.81 15.73 -9.24
N PRO A 23 -11.77 16.63 -9.55
CA PRO A 23 -12.74 16.40 -10.62
C PRO A 23 -12.19 16.61 -12.04
N HIS A 24 -11.14 17.40 -12.23
CA HIS A 24 -10.63 17.78 -13.56
C HIS A 24 -9.39 16.98 -14.01
N CYS A 25 -8.43 16.77 -13.13
CA CYS A 25 -7.19 16.04 -13.42
C CYS A 25 -6.95 15.00 -12.33
N SER A 26 -6.98 13.73 -12.71
CA SER A 26 -6.73 12.60 -11.81
C SER A 26 -5.77 11.63 -12.47
N PHE A 27 -4.66 11.36 -11.78
CA PHE A 27 -3.68 10.38 -12.22
C PHE A 27 -4.28 8.97 -12.19
N ALA A 28 -5.15 8.70 -11.21
CA ALA A 28 -5.88 7.44 -11.14
C ALA A 28 -6.75 7.19 -12.39
N ARG A 29 -7.47 8.22 -12.85
CA ARG A 29 -8.23 8.15 -14.10
C ARG A 29 -7.32 7.92 -15.31
N TRP A 30 -6.19 8.62 -15.37
CA TRP A 30 -5.21 8.39 -16.43
C TRP A 30 -4.64 6.96 -16.41
N LEU A 31 -4.38 6.38 -15.24
CA LEU A 31 -3.82 5.03 -15.14
C LEU A 31 -4.73 3.97 -15.76
N VAL A 32 -6.05 4.11 -15.59
CA VAL A 32 -7.06 3.15 -16.07
C VAL A 32 -7.64 3.52 -17.45
N CYS A 33 -7.82 4.80 -17.76
CA CYS A 33 -8.62 5.26 -18.91
C CYS A 33 -7.80 5.88 -20.06
N ASN A 34 -6.47 5.79 -20.07
CA ASN A 34 -5.61 6.35 -21.12
C ASN A 34 -5.67 5.58 -22.47
N GLY A 35 -6.71 4.77 -22.71
CA GLY A 35 -6.92 4.01 -23.95
C GLY A 35 -5.99 2.81 -24.17
N SER A 36 -5.02 2.56 -23.28
CA SER A 36 -4.10 1.42 -23.38
C SER A 36 -4.66 0.10 -22.83
N LEU A 37 -5.73 0.17 -22.03
CA LEU A 37 -6.40 -0.99 -21.47
C LEU A 37 -7.64 -1.35 -22.29
N PHE A 38 -7.78 -2.63 -22.61
CA PHE A 38 -8.90 -3.17 -23.36
C PHE A 38 -9.74 -4.08 -22.47
N ARG A 39 -11.00 -3.72 -22.31
CA ARG A 39 -12.03 -4.56 -21.67
C ARG A 39 -12.79 -5.36 -22.71
N PHE A 40 -13.43 -6.44 -22.26
CA PHE A 40 -14.35 -7.20 -23.08
C PHE A 40 -15.78 -6.72 -22.82
N LYS A 41 -16.57 -6.54 -23.90
CA LYS A 41 -18.01 -6.28 -23.78
C LYS A 41 -18.72 -7.56 -23.37
N HIS A 42 -19.77 -7.43 -22.57
CA HIS A 42 -20.66 -8.58 -22.33
C HIS A 42 -21.47 -8.85 -23.61
N PRO A 43 -21.61 -10.12 -24.02
CA PRO A 43 -22.37 -10.45 -25.22
C PRO A 43 -23.86 -10.20 -24.99
N SER A 44 -24.54 -9.69 -26.02
CA SER A 44 -25.99 -9.48 -25.93
C SER A 44 -26.73 -10.82 -25.92
N GLU A 45 -27.92 -10.87 -25.31
CA GLU A 45 -28.73 -12.11 -25.38
C GLU A 45 -29.01 -12.49 -26.83
N GLY A 46 -29.33 -11.52 -27.69
CA GLY A 46 -29.59 -11.76 -29.11
C GLY A 46 -28.40 -12.39 -29.86
N GLU A 47 -27.18 -11.96 -29.56
CA GLU A 47 -25.95 -12.52 -30.12
C GLU A 47 -25.69 -13.95 -29.64
N LEU A 48 -25.86 -14.22 -28.35
CA LEU A 48 -25.75 -15.57 -27.79
C LEU A 48 -26.78 -16.52 -28.41
N PHE A 49 -28.00 -16.04 -28.66
CA PHE A 49 -29.06 -16.82 -29.31
C PHE A 49 -28.79 -17.08 -30.78
N ALA A 50 -28.33 -16.06 -31.52
CA ALA A 50 -27.94 -16.19 -32.92
C ALA A 50 -26.82 -17.23 -33.08
N LEU A 51 -25.80 -17.17 -32.22
CA LEU A 51 -24.68 -18.11 -32.21
C LEU A 51 -25.10 -19.52 -31.74
N ALA A 52 -26.12 -19.63 -30.88
CA ALA A 52 -26.69 -20.92 -30.46
C ALA A 52 -27.61 -21.56 -31.52
N GLY A 53 -27.82 -20.91 -32.67
CA GLY A 53 -28.75 -21.36 -33.70
C GLY A 53 -30.23 -21.30 -33.28
N LYS A 54 -30.57 -20.54 -32.23
CA LYS A 54 -31.94 -20.41 -31.71
C LYS A 54 -32.51 -19.04 -32.08
N GLN A 55 -33.70 -19.00 -32.71
CA GLN A 55 -34.42 -17.74 -32.93
C GLN A 55 -34.88 -17.15 -31.58
N MET A 56 -34.74 -15.84 -31.39
CA MET A 56 -35.26 -15.16 -30.20
C MET A 56 -36.78 -15.37 -30.08
N PRO A 57 -37.30 -15.75 -28.89
CA PRO A 57 -38.74 -15.81 -28.69
C PRO A 57 -39.32 -14.40 -28.81
N LYS A 58 -40.16 -14.15 -29.83
CA LYS A 58 -40.93 -12.90 -29.96
C LYS A 58 -41.84 -12.76 -28.74
N GLN A 59 -41.50 -11.84 -27.83
CA GLN A 59 -42.28 -11.62 -26.62
C GLN A 59 -43.61 -10.93 -26.99
N ASN A 60 -44.68 -11.70 -27.09
CA ASN A 60 -46.00 -11.18 -27.42
C ASN A 60 -46.60 -10.51 -26.17
N ARG A 61 -47.31 -9.38 -26.33
CA ARG A 61 -47.81 -8.55 -25.20
C ARG A 61 -48.74 -9.31 -24.24
N ARG A 62 -49.32 -10.44 -24.70
CA ARG A 62 -50.17 -11.37 -23.93
C ARG A 62 -49.40 -12.30 -22.98
N ASP A 63 -48.11 -12.56 -23.21
CA ASP A 63 -47.31 -13.50 -22.41
C ASP A 63 -46.69 -12.86 -21.15
N ARG A 64 -46.57 -11.52 -21.12
CA ARG A 64 -46.08 -10.77 -19.94
C ARG A 64 -46.92 -10.99 -18.69
N TRP A 65 -48.21 -11.31 -18.83
CA TRP A 65 -49.13 -11.48 -17.69
C TRP A 65 -49.17 -12.91 -17.14
N ARG A 66 -48.70 -13.92 -17.89
CA ARG A 66 -48.66 -15.33 -17.44
C ARG A 66 -47.29 -15.78 -16.90
N GLN A 67 -46.24 -14.97 -17.06
CA GLN A 67 -44.85 -15.34 -16.74
C GLN A 67 -44.35 -14.87 -15.36
N ASN A 68 -45.24 -14.54 -14.42
CA ASN A 68 -44.82 -14.04 -13.10
C ASN A 68 -44.48 -15.14 -12.07
N GLY A 69 -44.21 -16.38 -12.52
CA GLY A 69 -44.01 -17.54 -11.64
C GLY A 69 -42.67 -18.27 -11.77
N GLU A 70 -42.14 -18.47 -12.99
CA GLU A 70 -40.90 -19.21 -13.20
C GLU A 70 -40.18 -18.73 -14.48
N ASN A 71 -39.44 -17.62 -14.40
CA ASN A 71 -38.51 -17.25 -15.47
C ASN A 71 -37.30 -18.18 -15.42
N LYS A 72 -37.41 -19.37 -16.02
CA LYS A 72 -36.25 -20.23 -16.26
C LYS A 72 -35.25 -19.44 -17.10
N PRO A 73 -34.03 -19.18 -16.59
CA PRO A 73 -33.09 -18.33 -17.29
C PRO A 73 -32.76 -18.96 -18.64
N LEU A 74 -32.68 -18.13 -19.66
CA LEU A 74 -32.44 -18.54 -21.04
C LEU A 74 -31.09 -19.28 -21.13
N THR A 75 -31.12 -20.57 -21.51
CA THR A 75 -29.93 -21.44 -21.53
C THR A 75 -29.39 -21.67 -22.93
N VAL A 76 -28.07 -21.64 -22.99
CA VAL A 76 -27.24 -21.61 -24.17
C VAL A 76 -26.17 -22.73 -24.05
N PRO A 77 -25.91 -23.52 -25.10
CA PRO A 77 -24.80 -24.48 -25.09
C PRO A 77 -23.45 -23.83 -24.76
N LYS A 78 -22.59 -24.52 -24.01
CA LYS A 78 -21.27 -24.01 -23.59
C LYS A 78 -20.23 -23.99 -24.72
N ASP A 79 -20.37 -24.88 -25.70
CA ASP A 79 -19.49 -25.11 -26.85
C ASP A 79 -19.67 -24.09 -28.00
N ILE A 80 -20.45 -23.04 -27.77
CA ILE A 80 -20.70 -22.01 -28.79
C ILE A 80 -19.43 -21.27 -29.14
N ASP A 81 -19.29 -20.94 -30.42
CA ASP A 81 -18.20 -20.11 -30.91
C ASP A 81 -18.37 -18.62 -30.56
N LEU A 82 -18.33 -18.32 -29.26
CA LEU A 82 -18.39 -16.96 -28.72
C LEU A 82 -17.01 -16.30 -28.80
N HIS A 83 -16.93 -15.16 -29.49
CA HIS A 83 -15.76 -14.28 -29.49
C HIS A 83 -16.11 -12.96 -28.82
N LEU A 84 -15.45 -12.63 -27.71
CA LEU A 84 -15.72 -11.40 -27.00
C LEU A 84 -15.13 -10.19 -27.73
N GLU A 85 -15.95 -9.17 -27.98
CA GLU A 85 -15.47 -7.91 -28.53
C GLU A 85 -14.62 -7.13 -27.52
N LYS A 86 -13.47 -6.64 -27.99
CA LYS A 86 -12.59 -5.74 -27.22
C LYS A 86 -13.04 -4.30 -27.38
N ALA A 87 -13.06 -3.55 -26.28
CA ALA A 87 -13.32 -2.12 -26.24
C ALA A 87 -12.30 -1.42 -25.33
N PRO A 88 -11.85 -0.20 -25.66
CA PRO A 88 -11.01 0.58 -24.75
C PRO A 88 -11.79 0.96 -23.49
N VAL A 89 -11.10 1.06 -22.35
CA VAL A 89 -11.70 1.52 -21.10
C VAL A 89 -11.89 3.04 -21.13
N ASN A 90 -13.14 3.49 -21.11
CA ASN A 90 -13.52 4.90 -21.14
C ASN A 90 -13.79 5.47 -19.74
N MET A 91 -13.73 6.80 -19.62
CA MET A 91 -13.99 7.51 -18.35
C MET A 91 -15.40 7.27 -17.81
N MET A 92 -16.42 7.21 -18.67
CA MET A 92 -17.81 6.97 -18.25
C MET A 92 -18.02 5.55 -17.73
N ASP A 93 -17.33 4.57 -18.33
CA ASP A 93 -17.39 3.17 -17.89
C ASP A 93 -16.69 2.99 -16.53
N ALA A 94 -15.69 3.81 -16.22
CA ALA A 94 -14.94 3.75 -14.98
C ALA A 94 -15.78 4.10 -13.74
N LEU A 95 -16.83 4.93 -13.89
CA LEU A 95 -17.72 5.31 -12.79
C LEU A 95 -18.55 4.13 -12.26
N VAL A 96 -18.75 3.08 -13.07
CA VAL A 96 -19.49 1.87 -12.71
C VAL A 96 -18.59 0.87 -11.95
N LEU A 97 -17.29 1.15 -11.85
CA LEU A 97 -16.34 0.28 -11.19
C LEU A 97 -16.50 0.35 -9.66
N ARG A 98 -16.41 -0.81 -9.01
CA ARG A 98 -16.56 -0.90 -7.56
C ARG A 98 -15.33 -0.27 -6.88
N PHE A 99 -15.49 0.52 -5.82
CA PHE A 99 -14.38 1.24 -5.17
C PHE A 99 -13.67 2.28 -6.04
N PHE A 100 -14.31 2.79 -7.10
CA PHE A 100 -13.66 3.75 -7.99
C PHE A 100 -13.28 5.05 -7.27
N LEU A 101 -14.14 5.57 -6.38
CA LEU A 101 -13.87 6.82 -5.65
C LEU A 101 -12.71 6.65 -4.67
N GLU A 102 -12.69 5.57 -3.91
CA GLU A 102 -11.62 5.24 -2.95
C GLU A 102 -10.29 4.99 -3.67
N TYR A 103 -10.35 4.29 -4.80
CA TYR A 103 -9.20 4.11 -5.69
C TYR A 103 -8.66 5.44 -6.20
N GLN A 104 -9.53 6.28 -6.75
CA GLN A 104 -9.16 7.57 -7.31
C GLN A 104 -8.50 8.44 -6.25
N TRP A 105 -9.14 8.55 -5.10
CA TRP A 105 -8.66 9.37 -4.00
C TRP A 105 -7.29 8.91 -3.48
N LEU A 106 -7.09 7.60 -3.24
CA LEU A 106 -5.83 7.08 -2.70
C LEU A 106 -4.66 7.28 -3.66
N VAL A 107 -4.87 7.00 -4.95
CA VAL A 107 -3.81 7.13 -5.96
C VAL A 107 -3.46 8.60 -6.21
N ASP A 108 -4.46 9.47 -6.30
CA ASP A 108 -4.22 10.90 -6.46
C ASP A 108 -3.51 11.46 -5.21
N PHE A 109 -3.96 11.10 -4.00
CA PHE A 109 -3.31 11.49 -2.75
C PHE A 109 -1.83 11.05 -2.72
N ALA A 110 -1.52 9.82 -3.12
CA ALA A 110 -0.14 9.34 -3.18
C ALA A 110 0.73 10.15 -4.17
N VAL A 111 0.19 10.57 -5.32
CA VAL A 111 0.92 11.42 -6.26
C VAL A 111 1.20 12.80 -5.66
N TYR A 112 0.22 13.42 -5.00
CA TYR A 112 0.43 14.68 -4.30
C TYR A 112 1.42 14.54 -3.14
N ALA A 113 1.32 13.46 -2.34
CA ALA A 113 2.26 13.16 -1.26
C ALA A 113 3.69 13.02 -1.78
N MET A 114 3.89 12.36 -2.92
CA MET A 114 5.19 12.26 -3.58
C MET A 114 5.69 13.65 -4.02
N GLY A 115 4.83 14.48 -4.61
CA GLY A 115 5.18 15.85 -4.98
C GLY A 115 5.61 16.71 -3.80
N VAL A 116 4.86 16.65 -2.69
CA VAL A 116 5.19 17.36 -1.44
C VAL A 116 6.51 16.85 -0.86
N PHE A 117 6.74 15.54 -0.88
CA PHE A 117 7.99 14.95 -0.43
C PHE A 117 9.19 15.44 -1.27
N LEU A 118 9.10 15.35 -2.60
CA LEU A 118 10.17 15.80 -3.50
C LEU A 118 10.45 17.30 -3.36
N PHE A 119 9.40 18.11 -3.20
CA PHE A 119 9.54 19.53 -2.90
C PHE A 119 10.29 19.75 -1.58
N THR A 120 9.89 19.03 -0.53
CA THR A 120 10.50 19.14 0.80
C THR A 120 11.99 18.75 0.76
N GLU A 121 12.35 17.72 0.00
CA GLU A 121 13.73 17.31 -0.22
C GLU A 121 14.55 18.35 -1.00
N CYS A 122 13.98 18.93 -2.05
CA CYS A 122 14.60 20.02 -2.81
C CYS A 122 14.77 21.29 -1.96
N TYR A 123 13.80 21.57 -1.09
CA TYR A 123 13.87 22.70 -0.16
C TYR A 123 15.01 22.51 0.84
N TYR A 124 15.14 21.31 1.44
CA TYR A 124 16.24 21.01 2.37
C TYR A 124 17.62 20.96 1.71
N SER A 125 17.72 20.63 0.41
CA SER A 125 19.01 20.66 -0.29
C SER A 125 19.50 22.08 -0.58
N VAL A 126 18.59 23.07 -0.60
CA VAL A 126 18.89 24.48 -0.87
C VAL A 126 18.93 25.33 0.40
N VAL A 127 18.11 25.00 1.40
CA VAL A 127 17.94 25.77 2.64
C VAL A 127 18.16 24.85 3.85
N ASP A 128 19.08 25.24 4.75
CA ASP A 128 19.29 24.56 6.03
C ASP A 128 18.13 24.89 7.00
N ALA A 129 17.00 24.23 6.78
CA ALA A 129 15.77 24.39 7.55
C ALA A 129 15.65 23.33 8.68
N SER A 130 16.76 23.00 9.34
CA SER A 130 16.86 21.99 10.42
C SER A 130 15.93 22.24 11.62
N LYS A 131 15.30 23.42 11.73
CA LYS A 131 14.37 23.79 12.80
C LYS A 131 12.88 23.59 12.46
N GLU A 132 12.52 23.29 11.20
CA GLU A 132 11.11 23.11 10.80
C GLU A 132 10.65 21.65 10.90
N VAL A 133 9.36 21.44 11.21
CA VAL A 133 8.75 20.10 11.19
C VAL A 133 8.69 19.61 9.75
N ASN A 134 9.29 18.44 9.46
CA ASN A 134 9.27 17.86 8.13
C ASN A 134 7.85 17.41 7.73
N ILE A 135 7.16 18.26 6.98
CA ILE A 135 5.77 17.98 6.57
C ILE A 135 5.72 16.86 5.53
N GLY A 136 6.75 16.71 4.70
CA GLY A 136 6.88 15.58 3.77
C GLY A 136 6.78 14.23 4.48
N ALA A 137 7.39 14.09 5.65
CA ALA A 137 7.27 12.88 6.48
C ALA A 137 5.81 12.57 6.86
N ILE A 138 5.05 13.60 7.25
CA ILE A 138 3.64 13.44 7.64
C ILE A 138 2.82 12.91 6.47
N TRP A 139 3.00 13.46 5.26
CA TRP A 139 2.34 12.96 4.05
C TRP A 139 2.72 11.51 3.73
N CYS A 140 3.98 11.11 3.94
CA CYS A 140 4.39 9.71 3.78
C CYS A 140 3.68 8.79 4.78
N VAL A 141 3.66 9.15 6.07
CA VAL A 141 2.98 8.35 7.10
C VAL A 141 1.47 8.26 6.83
N LEU A 142 0.83 9.38 6.47
CA LEU A 142 -0.59 9.40 6.08
C LEU A 142 -0.86 8.47 4.88
N THR A 143 0.03 8.46 3.88
CA THR A 143 -0.12 7.58 2.72
C THR A 143 -0.06 6.10 3.12
N VAL A 144 0.83 5.74 4.04
CA VAL A 144 0.92 4.38 4.61
C VAL A 144 -0.38 4.01 5.35
N VAL A 145 -0.88 4.91 6.20
CA VAL A 145 -2.13 4.71 6.96
C VAL A 145 -3.32 4.56 6.02
N PHE A 146 -3.45 5.41 5.00
CA PHE A 146 -4.52 5.31 4.00
C PHE A 146 -4.41 4.05 3.15
N GLY A 147 -3.19 3.58 2.85
CA GLY A 147 -2.96 2.29 2.22
C GLY A 147 -3.46 1.12 3.09
N LEU A 148 -3.09 1.09 4.37
CA LEU A 148 -3.57 0.06 5.31
C LEU A 148 -5.10 0.12 5.47
N LYS A 149 -5.69 1.31 5.56
CA LYS A 149 -7.15 1.51 5.58
C LYS A 149 -7.79 0.92 4.32
N ALA A 150 -7.24 1.20 3.13
CA ALA A 150 -7.79 0.69 1.88
C ALA A 150 -7.75 -0.85 1.83
N LEU A 151 -6.63 -1.46 2.25
CA LEU A 151 -6.56 -2.93 2.37
C LEU A 151 -7.55 -3.48 3.39
N HIS A 152 -7.74 -2.81 4.52
CA HIS A 152 -8.74 -3.20 5.50
C HIS A 152 -10.17 -3.15 4.94
N THR A 153 -10.52 -2.08 4.21
CA THR A 153 -11.84 -1.96 3.57
C THR A 153 -12.05 -3.09 2.56
N LEU A 154 -11.04 -3.41 1.75
CA LEU A 154 -11.10 -4.55 0.83
C LEU A 154 -11.26 -5.88 1.58
N MET A 155 -10.47 -6.07 2.63
CA MET A 155 -10.52 -7.25 3.50
C MET A 155 -11.90 -7.46 4.12
N SER A 156 -12.47 -6.41 4.71
CA SER A 156 -13.79 -6.43 5.33
C SER A 156 -14.87 -6.92 4.36
N HIS A 157 -14.79 -6.55 3.08
CA HIS A 157 -15.72 -7.06 2.07
C HIS A 157 -15.61 -8.56 1.81
N TYR A 158 -14.40 -9.13 1.83
CA TYR A 158 -14.22 -10.59 1.75
C TYR A 158 -14.75 -11.28 3.01
N PHE A 159 -14.59 -10.65 4.17
CA PHE A 159 -15.17 -11.13 5.43
C PHE A 159 -16.71 -11.06 5.48
N CYS A 160 -17.34 -10.18 4.71
CA CYS A 160 -18.80 -10.11 4.59
C CYS A 160 -19.37 -11.01 3.49
N SER A 161 -18.54 -11.61 2.64
CA SER A 161 -18.96 -12.52 1.56
C SER A 161 -19.66 -13.76 2.12
N GLU A 162 -20.77 -14.18 1.50
CA GLU A 162 -21.56 -15.37 1.92
C GLU A 162 -20.74 -16.67 1.83
N GLU A 163 -19.74 -16.71 0.95
CA GLU A 163 -18.86 -17.86 0.76
C GLU A 163 -17.79 -17.88 1.87
N GLY A 164 -17.92 -18.81 2.82
CA GLY A 164 -17.01 -18.92 3.98
C GLY A 164 -15.53 -19.19 3.64
N GLY A 165 -15.23 -19.62 2.41
CA GLY A 165 -13.88 -19.92 1.95
C GLY A 165 -12.95 -18.70 1.88
N GLU A 166 -13.47 -17.52 1.51
CA GLU A 166 -12.64 -16.30 1.45
C GLU A 166 -12.16 -15.89 2.86
N ARG A 167 -13.04 -16.05 3.85
CA ARG A 167 -12.77 -15.69 5.25
C ARG A 167 -11.72 -16.63 5.86
N SER A 168 -11.82 -17.93 5.59
CA SER A 168 -10.90 -18.92 6.13
C SER A 168 -9.49 -18.74 5.56
N VAL A 169 -9.35 -18.38 4.28
CA VAL A 169 -8.04 -18.06 3.67
C VAL A 169 -7.39 -16.88 4.39
N CYS A 170 -8.12 -15.79 4.67
CA CYS A 170 -7.58 -14.64 5.38
C CYS A 170 -7.14 -14.97 6.81
N LEU A 171 -7.94 -15.75 7.54
CA LEU A 171 -7.59 -16.20 8.89
C LEU A 171 -6.36 -17.12 8.88
N ALA A 172 -6.26 -18.02 7.90
CA ALA A 172 -5.11 -18.90 7.74
C ALA A 172 -3.82 -18.11 7.47
N PHE A 173 -3.87 -17.12 6.56
CA PHE A 173 -2.73 -16.24 6.32
C PHE A 173 -2.39 -15.37 7.53
N GLY A 174 -3.39 -14.89 8.28
CA GLY A 174 -3.17 -14.17 9.54
C GLY A 174 -2.44 -15.03 10.57
N PHE A 175 -2.90 -16.27 10.78
CA PHE A 175 -2.25 -17.21 11.69
C PHE A 175 -0.84 -17.61 11.23
N LEU A 176 -0.64 -17.90 9.94
CA LEU A 176 0.69 -18.16 9.38
C LEU A 176 1.62 -16.97 9.60
N SER A 177 1.12 -15.76 9.33
CA SER A 177 1.87 -14.52 9.52
C SER A 177 2.20 -14.27 10.99
N LEU A 178 1.33 -14.64 11.93
CA LEU A 178 1.61 -14.61 13.36
C LEU A 178 2.79 -15.52 13.72
N LEU A 179 2.78 -16.77 13.25
CA LEU A 179 3.88 -17.72 13.52
C LEU A 179 5.22 -17.23 12.95
N VAL A 180 5.21 -16.73 11.70
CA VAL A 180 6.41 -16.16 11.08
C VAL A 180 6.86 -14.91 11.83
N ALA A 181 5.95 -14.04 12.27
CA ALA A 181 6.29 -12.85 13.04
C ALA A 181 6.95 -13.20 14.37
N MET A 182 6.41 -14.20 15.09
CA MET A 182 7.02 -14.69 16.34
C MET A 182 8.43 -15.21 16.12
N LEU A 183 8.67 -15.93 15.02
CA LEU A 183 10.02 -16.40 14.67
C LEU A 183 10.95 -15.22 14.40
N VAL A 184 10.53 -14.29 13.53
CA VAL A 184 11.35 -13.14 13.10
C VAL A 184 11.67 -12.20 14.27
N LEU A 185 10.71 -11.92 15.16
CA LEU A 185 10.91 -11.04 16.31
C LEU A 185 11.83 -11.64 17.40
N VAL A 186 12.13 -12.94 17.32
CA VAL A 186 13.11 -13.63 18.18
C VAL A 186 14.52 -13.61 17.56
N VAL A 187 14.64 -13.41 16.25
CA VAL A 187 15.95 -13.37 15.57
C VAL A 187 16.77 -12.17 16.06
N ARG A 188 18.05 -12.43 16.34
CA ARG A 188 19.02 -11.39 16.75
C ARG A 188 19.28 -10.39 15.63
N GLU A 189 19.51 -9.14 16.01
CA GLU A 189 19.83 -8.06 15.06
C GLU A 189 21.15 -8.28 14.29
N ASP A 190 22.02 -9.17 14.79
CA ASP A 190 23.24 -9.60 14.09
C ASP A 190 22.93 -10.29 12.75
N TYR A 191 21.74 -10.87 12.58
CA TYR A 191 21.31 -11.48 11.32
C TYR A 191 20.34 -10.58 10.54
N LEU A 192 19.38 -9.95 11.22
CA LEU A 192 18.37 -9.08 10.61
C LEU A 192 18.50 -7.66 11.14
N GLU A 193 19.00 -6.75 10.29
CA GLU A 193 19.36 -5.40 10.69
C GLU A 193 18.15 -4.44 10.63
N PHE A 194 17.14 -4.67 11.47
CA PHE A 194 15.98 -3.79 11.56
C PHE A 194 16.23 -2.55 12.43
N GLY A 195 17.02 -2.69 13.50
CA GLY A 195 17.16 -1.65 14.52
C GLY A 195 15.93 -1.53 15.44
N LEU A 196 15.24 -2.64 15.68
CA LEU A 196 14.07 -2.70 16.55
C LEU A 196 14.45 -2.74 18.03
N GLU A 197 15.47 -3.51 18.41
CA GLU A 197 15.93 -3.62 19.80
C GLU A 197 16.43 -2.27 20.36
N PRO A 198 17.31 -1.50 19.68
CA PRO A 198 17.70 -0.17 20.14
C PRO A 198 16.54 0.85 20.08
N GLY A 199 15.62 0.69 19.12
CA GLY A 199 14.41 1.51 19.04
C GLY A 199 13.47 1.27 20.23
N PHE A 200 13.27 0.00 20.60
CA PHE A 200 12.47 -0.40 21.75
C PHE A 200 13.12 0.01 23.06
N SER A 201 14.43 -0.17 23.24
CA SER A 201 15.11 0.28 24.46
C SER A 201 14.90 1.79 24.67
N SER A 202 15.11 2.59 23.62
CA SER A 202 14.86 4.04 23.69
C SER A 202 13.41 4.38 24.03
N LEU A 203 12.44 3.64 23.47
CA LEU A 203 11.02 3.86 23.77
C LEU A 203 10.70 3.50 25.24
N PHE A 204 11.25 2.40 25.75
CA PHE A 204 11.03 1.99 27.14
C PHE A 204 11.68 2.94 28.15
N ASP A 205 12.89 3.41 27.88
CA ASP A 205 13.59 4.36 28.76
C ASP A 205 12.82 5.69 28.86
N ASN A 206 12.28 6.18 27.73
CA ASN A 206 11.45 7.38 27.70
C ASN A 206 10.08 7.17 28.35
N LEU A 207 9.47 6.00 28.13
CA LEU A 207 8.19 5.66 28.75
C LEU A 207 8.31 5.50 30.27
N GLU A 208 9.43 4.95 30.75
CA GLU A 208 9.72 4.86 32.18
C GLU A 208 9.88 6.26 32.79
N THR A 209 10.61 7.15 32.11
CA THR A 209 10.76 8.55 32.54
C THR A 209 9.38 9.22 32.61
N PHE A 210 8.54 9.05 31.60
CA PHE A 210 7.17 9.58 31.56
C PHE A 210 6.25 8.98 32.64
N ALA A 211 6.31 7.67 32.85
CA ALA A 211 5.50 6.97 33.85
C ALA A 211 5.86 7.39 35.28
N ARG A 212 7.15 7.62 35.55
CA ARG A 212 7.63 8.18 36.83
C ARG A 212 7.09 9.59 37.05
N HIS A 213 7.03 10.43 36.01
CA HIS A 213 6.40 11.75 36.10
C HIS A 213 4.90 11.69 36.41
N GLN A 214 4.21 10.62 36.01
CA GLN A 214 2.78 10.41 36.29
C GLN A 214 2.50 9.62 37.58
N GLY A 215 3.51 9.30 38.39
CA GLY A 215 3.35 8.65 39.69
C GLY A 215 3.25 7.11 39.65
N TYR A 216 3.50 6.48 38.51
CA TYR A 216 3.54 5.01 38.40
C TYR A 216 4.96 4.50 38.66
N ALA A 217 5.30 4.24 39.93
CA ALA A 217 6.64 3.81 40.35
C ALA A 217 6.94 2.32 40.08
N ASP A 218 5.91 1.44 40.07
CA ASP A 218 6.06 -0.02 39.96
C ASP A 218 5.93 -0.55 38.51
N TRP A 219 6.43 0.20 37.52
CA TRP A 219 6.33 -0.21 36.12
C TRP A 219 7.30 -1.37 35.81
N SER A 220 6.77 -2.59 35.61
CA SER A 220 7.59 -3.77 35.31
C SER A 220 8.06 -3.81 33.84
N ILE A 221 9.32 -3.43 33.62
CA ILE A 221 9.98 -3.37 32.31
C ILE A 221 9.95 -4.71 31.52
N PRO A 222 10.14 -5.90 32.14
CA PRO A 222 10.12 -7.16 31.39
C PRO A 222 8.75 -7.51 30.80
N VAL A 223 7.67 -7.24 31.54
CA VAL A 223 6.29 -7.52 31.11
C VAL A 223 5.90 -6.61 29.94
N THR A 224 6.37 -5.36 29.97
CA THR A 224 6.06 -4.36 28.94
C THR A 224 6.84 -4.64 27.64
N LYS A 225 8.10 -5.10 27.73
CA LYS A 225 8.86 -5.61 26.57
C LYS A 225 8.15 -6.75 25.86
N LEU A 226 7.71 -7.76 26.61
CA LEU A 226 6.98 -8.89 26.04
C LEU A 226 5.65 -8.44 25.43
N THR A 227 4.92 -7.55 26.11
CA THR A 227 3.62 -7.03 25.64
C THR A 227 3.74 -6.27 24.32
N VAL A 228 4.76 -5.42 24.17
CA VAL A 228 5.01 -4.69 22.91
C VAL A 228 5.42 -5.65 21.79
N LYS A 229 6.27 -6.65 22.05
CA LYS A 229 6.63 -7.67 21.05
C LYS A 229 5.41 -8.50 20.62
N LEU A 230 4.56 -8.90 21.56
CA LEU A 230 3.31 -9.62 21.28
C LEU A 230 2.32 -8.74 20.48
N GLY A 231 2.19 -7.46 20.85
CA GLY A 231 1.39 -6.48 20.13
C GLY A 231 1.88 -6.28 18.69
N LEU A 232 3.20 -6.16 18.50
CA LEU A 232 3.80 -6.07 17.17
C LEU A 232 3.53 -7.35 16.36
N ALA A 233 3.64 -8.53 16.96
CA ALA A 233 3.32 -9.79 16.30
C ALA A 233 1.83 -9.86 15.87
N ALA A 234 0.91 -9.34 16.70
CA ALA A 234 -0.51 -9.25 16.35
C ALA A 234 -0.75 -8.28 15.17
N VAL A 235 -0.07 -7.12 15.15
CA VAL A 235 -0.08 -6.19 14.01
C VAL A 235 0.47 -6.86 12.75
N CYS A 236 1.54 -7.65 12.88
CA CYS A 236 2.13 -8.42 11.80
C CYS A 236 1.14 -9.45 11.21
N ALA A 237 0.46 -10.19 12.08
CA ALA A 237 -0.59 -11.14 11.71
C ALA A 237 -1.74 -10.43 10.96
N TYR A 238 -2.14 -9.27 11.46
CA TYR A 238 -3.17 -8.45 10.83
C TYR A 238 -2.73 -7.97 9.44
N ILE A 239 -1.54 -7.37 9.27
CA ILE A 239 -1.00 -6.96 7.97
C ILE A 239 -0.86 -8.16 7.02
N GLY A 240 -0.42 -9.31 7.54
CA GLY A 240 -0.33 -10.55 6.78
C GLY A 240 -1.67 -11.03 6.26
N SER A 241 -2.73 -10.92 7.07
CA SER A 241 -4.08 -11.16 6.59
C SER A 241 -4.44 -10.19 5.47
N LEU A 242 -4.25 -8.87 5.66
CA LEU A 242 -4.56 -7.81 4.68
C LEU A 242 -3.94 -8.07 3.30
N LEU A 243 -2.73 -8.65 3.28
CA LEU A 243 -1.96 -8.89 2.06
C LEU A 243 -2.20 -10.26 1.42
N ALA A 244 -3.00 -11.14 2.03
CA ALA A 244 -3.30 -12.47 1.51
C ALA A 244 -3.86 -12.44 0.08
N PHE A 245 -5.01 -11.80 -0.12
CA PHE A 245 -5.63 -11.68 -1.45
C PHE A 245 -4.80 -10.87 -2.45
N PRO A 246 -4.22 -9.72 -2.07
CA PRO A 246 -3.25 -9.02 -2.91
C PRO A 246 -2.15 -9.94 -3.46
N GLY A 247 -1.53 -10.77 -2.62
CA GLY A 247 -0.47 -11.67 -3.07
C GLY A 247 -0.94 -12.83 -3.93
N LEU A 248 -2.06 -13.48 -3.56
CA LEU A 248 -2.66 -14.55 -4.37
C LEU A 248 -3.01 -14.04 -5.78
N ARG A 249 -3.57 -12.83 -5.87
CA ARG A 249 -3.93 -12.21 -7.14
C ARG A 249 -2.72 -11.70 -7.92
N LEU A 250 -1.70 -11.21 -7.25
CA LEU A 250 -0.42 -10.86 -7.88
C LEU A 250 0.18 -12.07 -8.59
N ALA A 251 0.17 -13.25 -7.97
CA ALA A 251 0.67 -14.48 -8.57
C ALA A 251 -0.11 -14.84 -9.85
N GLN A 252 -1.45 -14.83 -9.78
CA GLN A 252 -2.31 -15.10 -10.93
C GLN A 252 -2.02 -14.14 -12.09
N THR A 253 -2.11 -12.85 -11.83
CA THR A 253 -1.93 -11.81 -12.86
C THR A 253 -0.50 -11.77 -13.40
N HIS A 254 0.50 -12.18 -12.61
CA HIS A 254 1.88 -12.32 -13.07
C HIS A 254 2.02 -13.46 -14.09
N LEU A 255 1.54 -14.66 -13.76
CA LEU A 255 1.57 -15.81 -14.69
C LEU A 255 0.85 -15.48 -16.00
N ASP A 256 -0.33 -14.84 -15.89
CA ASP A 256 -1.11 -14.42 -17.04
C ASP A 256 -0.39 -13.34 -17.88
N ALA A 257 0.27 -12.37 -17.23
CA ALA A 257 1.02 -11.32 -17.91
C ALA A 257 2.26 -11.86 -18.64
N VAL A 258 2.97 -12.82 -18.04
CA VAL A 258 4.13 -13.47 -18.67
C VAL A 258 3.69 -14.26 -19.90
N GLN A 259 2.59 -15.02 -19.80
CA GLN A 259 2.04 -15.77 -20.92
C GLN A 259 1.60 -14.86 -22.06
N MET A 260 0.93 -13.74 -21.74
CA MET A 260 0.48 -12.76 -22.73
C MET A 260 1.63 -12.08 -23.48
N ASN A 261 2.82 -11.99 -22.88
CA ASN A 261 4.00 -11.35 -23.46
C ASN A 261 5.07 -12.36 -23.90
N SER A 262 4.67 -13.59 -24.26
CA SER A 262 5.59 -14.65 -24.71
C SER A 262 6.49 -14.23 -25.89
N ASP A 263 5.99 -13.36 -26.75
CA ASP A 263 6.72 -12.88 -27.93
C ASP A 263 7.70 -11.73 -27.62
N ARG A 264 7.74 -11.24 -26.37
CA ARG A 264 8.48 -10.03 -25.97
C ARG A 264 9.42 -10.30 -24.79
N PRO A 265 10.64 -10.81 -25.03
CA PRO A 265 11.52 -11.30 -23.96
C PRO A 265 11.92 -10.20 -22.97
N LEU A 266 12.13 -8.96 -23.44
CA LEU A 266 12.48 -7.85 -22.56
C LEU A 266 11.38 -7.56 -21.52
N ILE A 267 10.10 -7.62 -21.93
CA ILE A 267 8.97 -7.39 -21.01
C ILE A 267 8.86 -8.54 -20.03
N GLN A 268 9.10 -9.79 -20.45
CA GLN A 268 9.12 -10.93 -19.54
C GLN A 268 10.21 -10.80 -18.48
N ILE A 269 11.43 -10.41 -18.86
CA ILE A 269 12.52 -10.16 -17.90
C ILE A 269 12.09 -9.10 -16.88
N LEU A 270 11.52 -7.98 -17.34
CA LEU A 270 11.02 -6.93 -16.45
C LEU A 270 9.89 -7.42 -15.52
N LEU A 271 8.96 -8.25 -16.03
CA LEU A 271 7.89 -8.85 -15.23
C LEU A 271 8.45 -9.80 -14.16
N HIS A 272 9.46 -10.61 -14.49
CA HIS A 272 10.12 -11.49 -13.51
C HIS A 272 10.89 -10.69 -12.47
N MET A 273 11.63 -9.64 -12.88
CA MET A 273 12.31 -8.72 -11.96
C MET A 273 11.33 -8.03 -11.01
N SER A 274 10.16 -7.63 -11.53
CA SER A 274 9.08 -7.04 -10.75
C SER A 274 8.45 -8.02 -9.76
N PHE A 275 8.29 -9.29 -10.15
CA PHE A 275 7.78 -10.34 -9.26
C PHE A 275 8.78 -10.69 -8.16
N LEU A 276 10.09 -10.71 -8.48
CA LEU A 276 11.16 -10.99 -7.53
C LEU A 276 11.50 -9.79 -6.62
N SER A 277 10.98 -8.60 -6.92
CA SER A 277 11.29 -7.38 -6.18
C SER A 277 11.15 -7.51 -4.65
N PRO A 278 10.08 -8.13 -4.09
CA PRO A 278 9.94 -8.29 -2.65
C PRO A 278 11.04 -9.16 -2.05
N VAL A 279 11.52 -10.17 -2.78
CA VAL A 279 12.63 -11.03 -2.33
C VAL A 279 13.92 -10.22 -2.24
N VAL A 280 14.19 -9.35 -3.21
CA VAL A 280 15.34 -8.44 -3.15
C VAL A 280 15.26 -7.53 -1.92
N VAL A 281 14.07 -6.98 -1.63
CA VAL A 281 13.83 -6.20 -0.40
C VAL A 281 14.12 -7.03 0.84
N LEU A 282 13.71 -8.30 0.93
CA LEU A 282 14.02 -9.14 2.08
C LEU A 282 15.52 -9.35 2.29
N VAL A 283 16.25 -9.64 1.21
CA VAL A 283 17.68 -9.92 1.24
C VAL A 283 18.49 -8.70 1.70
N LEU A 284 18.07 -7.48 1.33
CA LEU A 284 18.76 -6.24 1.71
C LEU A 284 18.85 -5.99 3.23
N TRP A 285 18.00 -6.64 4.04
CA TRP A 285 18.04 -6.56 5.51
C TRP A 285 18.70 -7.76 6.18
N VAL A 286 19.04 -8.80 5.42
CA VAL A 286 19.83 -9.93 5.93
C VAL A 286 21.30 -9.52 5.94
N LYS A 287 21.79 -9.11 7.11
CA LYS A 287 23.12 -8.56 7.32
C LYS A 287 24.26 -9.41 6.72
N PRO A 288 24.32 -10.75 6.94
CA PRO A 288 25.39 -11.57 6.38
C PRO A 288 25.36 -11.68 4.84
N ILE A 289 24.18 -11.53 4.22
CA ILE A 289 24.02 -11.68 2.77
C ILE A 289 24.21 -10.35 2.04
N ALA A 290 23.72 -9.24 2.62
CA ALA A 290 23.76 -7.94 1.98
C ALA A 290 24.93 -7.09 2.48
N ARG A 291 24.89 -6.65 3.75
CA ARG A 291 25.85 -5.69 4.29
C ARG A 291 27.25 -6.31 4.41
N ASP A 292 27.37 -7.46 5.05
CA ASP A 292 28.69 -8.06 5.32
C ASP A 292 29.36 -8.55 4.04
N PHE A 293 28.58 -9.01 3.06
CA PHE A 293 29.08 -9.41 1.75
C PHE A 293 29.65 -8.23 0.95
N LEU A 294 28.96 -7.08 0.93
CA LEU A 294 29.43 -5.88 0.23
C LEU A 294 30.52 -5.13 1.01
N ALA A 295 30.51 -5.21 2.34
CA ALA A 295 31.55 -4.62 3.18
C ALA A 295 32.83 -5.47 3.20
N ASN A 296 32.74 -6.80 3.07
CA ASN A 296 33.88 -7.71 3.16
C ASN A 296 33.92 -8.67 1.97
N ALA A 297 33.82 -8.15 0.74
CA ALA A 297 33.83 -8.99 -0.45
C ALA A 297 35.16 -9.79 -0.54
N PRO A 298 35.11 -11.14 -0.55
CA PRO A 298 36.32 -11.94 -0.53
C PRO A 298 36.98 -11.96 -1.92
N MET A 299 38.00 -11.12 -2.14
CA MET A 299 38.92 -11.26 -3.28
C MET A 299 40.15 -12.05 -2.86
N GLY A 300 40.00 -13.38 -2.73
CA GLY A 300 41.12 -14.28 -2.43
C GLY A 300 41.60 -14.18 -0.98
N LYS A 301 42.84 -13.74 -0.73
CA LYS A 301 43.45 -13.66 0.62
C LYS A 301 43.24 -12.31 1.32
N THR A 302 42.59 -11.36 0.65
CA THR A 302 42.34 -10.00 1.16
C THR A 302 40.87 -9.63 0.98
N SER A 303 40.22 -9.15 2.03
CA SER A 303 38.87 -8.56 1.95
C SER A 303 39.00 -7.10 1.52
N VAL A 304 38.29 -6.71 0.46
CA VAL A 304 38.20 -5.31 0.02
C VAL A 304 36.85 -4.75 0.45
N THR A 305 36.86 -3.60 1.12
CA THR A 305 35.64 -2.86 1.48
C THR A 305 35.06 -2.21 0.23
N LEU A 306 34.05 -2.84 -0.37
CA LEU A 306 33.45 -2.38 -1.64
C LEU A 306 32.52 -1.17 -1.43
N VAL A 307 31.82 -1.13 -0.29
CA VAL A 307 30.83 -0.09 0.04
C VAL A 307 30.95 0.29 1.52
N SER A 308 30.97 1.59 1.82
CA SER A 308 30.95 2.10 3.21
C SER A 308 29.57 1.89 3.87
N SER A 309 29.50 1.91 5.20
CA SER A 309 28.24 1.71 5.93
C SER A 309 27.14 2.70 5.51
N ALA A 310 27.50 3.97 5.34
CA ALA A 310 26.59 5.03 4.90
C ALA A 310 26.16 4.84 3.43
N ALA A 311 27.10 4.50 2.55
CA ALA A 311 26.80 4.25 1.15
C ALA A 311 25.87 3.05 0.95
N PHE A 312 25.98 2.01 1.80
CA PHE A 312 25.07 0.86 1.78
C PHE A 312 23.64 1.26 2.16
N ASP A 313 23.48 2.11 3.19
CA ASP A 313 22.17 2.57 3.61
C ASP A 313 21.48 3.39 2.50
N SER A 314 22.21 4.30 1.83
CA SER A 314 21.69 5.04 0.67
C SER A 314 21.39 4.13 -0.52
N MET A 315 22.27 3.17 -0.82
CA MET A 315 22.07 2.19 -1.88
C MET A 315 20.79 1.37 -1.64
N ARG A 316 20.57 0.89 -0.41
CA ARG A 316 19.37 0.14 -0.04
C ARG A 316 18.11 0.94 -0.35
N LEU A 317 18.05 2.22 0.05
CA LEU A 317 16.91 3.09 -0.22
C LEU A 317 16.67 3.27 -1.73
N TRP A 318 17.72 3.55 -2.50
CA TRP A 318 17.63 3.71 -3.96
C TRP A 318 17.15 2.44 -4.67
N ILE A 319 17.65 1.26 -4.26
CA ILE A 319 17.20 -0.02 -4.82
C ILE A 319 15.71 -0.19 -4.58
N ILE A 320 15.20 0.06 -3.38
CA ILE A 320 13.77 -0.10 -3.06
C ILE A 320 12.92 0.86 -3.89
N VAL A 321 13.33 2.14 -3.99
CA VAL A 321 12.64 3.14 -4.81
C VAL A 321 12.60 2.70 -6.28
N ALA A 322 13.72 2.21 -6.82
CA ALA A 322 13.80 1.71 -8.20
C ALA A 322 12.90 0.49 -8.42
N LEU A 323 12.86 -0.45 -7.49
CA LEU A 323 11.97 -1.62 -7.54
C LEU A 323 10.49 -1.22 -7.47
N CYS A 324 10.13 -0.27 -6.61
CA CYS A 324 8.78 0.29 -6.56
C CYS A 324 8.41 0.98 -7.88
N ALA A 325 9.32 1.79 -8.45
CA ALA A 325 9.11 2.45 -9.74
C ALA A 325 8.91 1.44 -10.87
N LEU A 326 9.74 0.38 -10.93
CA LEU A 326 9.58 -0.72 -11.88
C LEU A 326 8.17 -1.34 -11.80
N ARG A 327 7.70 -1.63 -10.58
CA ARG A 327 6.36 -2.20 -10.38
C ARG A 327 5.25 -1.23 -10.78
N LEU A 328 5.39 0.05 -10.46
CA LEU A 328 4.41 1.07 -10.89
C LEU A 328 4.31 1.15 -12.42
N VAL A 329 5.45 1.12 -13.13
CA VAL A 329 5.48 1.11 -14.61
C VAL A 329 4.81 -0.14 -15.18
N LEU A 330 4.99 -1.30 -14.54
CA LEU A 330 4.43 -2.57 -15.00
C LEU A 330 2.96 -2.80 -14.63
N THR A 331 2.36 -1.93 -13.80
CA THR A 331 0.95 -2.03 -13.36
C THR A 331 0.01 -2.32 -14.53
N ARG A 332 0.14 -1.61 -15.65
CA ARG A 332 -0.78 -1.76 -16.80
C ARG A 332 -0.73 -3.14 -17.43
N TYR A 333 0.43 -3.80 -17.46
CA TYR A 333 0.55 -5.16 -17.99
C TYR A 333 -0.21 -6.17 -17.11
N HIS A 334 -0.12 -6.02 -15.79
CA HIS A 334 -0.89 -6.84 -14.85
C HIS A 334 -2.40 -6.58 -14.94
N LEU A 335 -2.82 -5.31 -15.10
CA LEU A 335 -4.23 -4.96 -15.29
C LEU A 335 -4.79 -5.53 -16.60
N GLN A 336 -4.04 -5.46 -17.69
CA GLN A 336 -4.47 -6.05 -18.96
C GLN A 336 -4.56 -7.57 -18.88
N ALA A 337 -3.61 -8.22 -18.20
CA ALA A 337 -3.66 -9.67 -17.96
C ALA A 337 -4.92 -10.06 -17.17
N TYR A 338 -5.29 -9.26 -16.16
CA TYR A 338 -6.54 -9.46 -15.42
C TYR A 338 -7.79 -9.29 -16.30
N LEU A 339 -7.85 -8.25 -17.15
CA LEU A 339 -8.99 -8.05 -18.06
C LEU A 339 -9.16 -9.21 -19.06
N ASN A 340 -8.05 -9.84 -19.46
CA ASN A 340 -8.03 -11.01 -20.32
C ASN A 340 -8.56 -12.29 -19.63
N LEU A 341 -8.77 -12.27 -18.31
CA LEU A 341 -9.39 -13.40 -17.60
C LEU A 341 -10.80 -13.70 -18.11
N ALA A 342 -11.54 -12.69 -18.57
CA ALA A 342 -12.85 -12.88 -19.17
C ALA A 342 -12.79 -13.77 -20.43
N GLN A 343 -11.80 -13.52 -21.29
CA GLN A 343 -11.57 -14.29 -22.50
C GLN A 343 -11.10 -15.72 -22.19
N LYS A 344 -10.14 -15.89 -21.26
CA LYS A 344 -9.69 -17.21 -20.82
C LYS A 344 -10.84 -18.06 -20.25
N TRP A 345 -11.74 -17.44 -19.49
CA TRP A 345 -12.91 -18.12 -18.96
C TRP A 345 -13.86 -18.58 -20.07
N VAL A 346 -14.11 -17.76 -21.10
CA VAL A 346 -14.93 -18.17 -22.25
C VAL A 346 -14.27 -19.34 -23.00
N GLU A 347 -12.96 -19.28 -23.22
CA GLU A 347 -12.21 -20.37 -23.87
C GLU A 347 -12.26 -21.68 -23.06
N GLN A 348 -12.23 -21.60 -21.74
CA GLN A 348 -12.38 -22.77 -20.87
C GLN A 348 -13.81 -23.30 -20.90
N MET A 349 -14.80 -22.41 -20.85
CA MET A 349 -16.22 -22.77 -20.97
C MET A 349 -16.50 -23.53 -22.27
N LYS A 350 -15.90 -23.13 -23.41
CA LYS A 350 -16.04 -23.83 -24.69
C LYS A 350 -15.60 -25.29 -24.65
N LYS A 351 -14.68 -25.66 -23.74
CA LYS A 351 -14.17 -27.03 -23.58
C LYS A 351 -15.07 -27.89 -22.69
N GLU A 352 -15.93 -27.28 -21.89
CA GLU A 352 -16.85 -27.99 -21.00
C GLU A 352 -18.16 -28.33 -21.72
N ALA A 353 -18.59 -29.60 -21.64
CA ALA A 353 -19.91 -29.98 -22.11
C ALA A 353 -21.00 -29.45 -21.15
N GLY A 354 -22.10 -28.96 -21.70
CA GLY A 354 -23.28 -28.59 -20.92
C GLY A 354 -24.00 -27.35 -21.43
N ARG A 355 -25.00 -26.93 -20.67
CA ARG A 355 -25.72 -25.68 -20.91
C ARG A 355 -25.47 -24.72 -19.76
N ILE A 356 -25.35 -23.45 -20.09
CA ILE A 356 -25.17 -22.35 -19.13
C ILE A 356 -26.25 -21.30 -19.40
N ALA A 357 -26.69 -20.59 -18.37
CA ALA A 357 -27.58 -19.47 -18.57
C ALA A 357 -26.83 -18.30 -19.23
N ALA A 358 -27.46 -17.64 -20.20
CA ALA A 358 -26.90 -16.47 -20.87
C ALA A 358 -26.53 -15.35 -19.86
N ILE A 359 -27.35 -15.19 -18.82
CA ILE A 359 -27.13 -14.21 -17.75
C ILE A 359 -25.87 -14.51 -16.92
N ASP A 360 -25.48 -15.78 -16.79
CA ASP A 360 -24.28 -16.16 -16.03
C ASP A 360 -23.01 -15.83 -16.83
N ILE A 361 -23.04 -16.01 -18.15
CA ILE A 361 -21.96 -15.56 -19.06
C ILE A 361 -21.79 -14.04 -18.93
N GLN A 362 -22.87 -13.28 -19.09
CA GLN A 362 -22.85 -11.83 -18.98
C GLN A 362 -22.37 -11.36 -17.61
N ARG A 363 -22.85 -11.98 -16.53
CA ARG A 363 -22.46 -11.66 -15.16
C ARG A 363 -20.99 -11.94 -14.91
N LYS A 364 -20.44 -13.03 -15.45
CA LYS A 364 -19.01 -13.36 -15.28
C LYS A 364 -18.11 -12.36 -16.00
N VAL A 365 -18.40 -12.04 -17.27
CA VAL A 365 -17.64 -11.05 -18.05
C VAL A 365 -17.73 -9.65 -17.41
N THR A 366 -18.94 -9.25 -17.00
CA THR A 366 -19.16 -7.95 -16.33
C THR A 366 -18.45 -7.88 -14.98
N ARG A 367 -18.46 -8.96 -14.19
CA ARG A 367 -17.79 -9.01 -12.90
C ARG A 367 -16.28 -8.78 -13.03
N VAL A 368 -15.63 -9.37 -14.04
CA VAL A 368 -14.20 -9.13 -14.29
C VAL A 368 -13.94 -7.64 -14.50
N PHE A 369 -14.77 -6.96 -15.30
CA PHE A 369 -14.61 -5.52 -15.51
C PHE A 369 -14.91 -4.70 -14.24
N CYS A 370 -16.05 -4.93 -13.57
CA CYS A 370 -16.46 -4.16 -12.38
C CYS A 370 -15.46 -4.24 -11.21
N TYR A 371 -14.63 -5.28 -11.15
CA TYR A 371 -13.61 -5.46 -10.12
C TYR A 371 -12.23 -4.91 -10.51
N LEU A 372 -12.07 -4.29 -11.68
CA LEU A 372 -10.78 -3.78 -12.18
C LEU A 372 -10.08 -2.84 -11.18
N THR A 373 -10.80 -1.89 -10.60
CA THR A 373 -10.32 -0.95 -9.57
C THR A 373 -9.90 -1.65 -8.28
N VAL A 374 -10.64 -2.67 -7.85
CA VAL A 374 -10.28 -3.49 -6.69
C VAL A 374 -8.95 -4.19 -6.93
N VAL A 375 -8.76 -4.79 -8.11
CA VAL A 375 -7.50 -5.44 -8.48
C VAL A 375 -6.36 -4.42 -8.59
N THR A 376 -6.65 -3.24 -9.11
CA THR A 376 -5.69 -2.14 -9.20
C THR A 376 -5.22 -1.71 -7.81
N LEU A 377 -6.13 -1.55 -6.85
CA LEU A 377 -5.80 -1.29 -5.45
C LEU A 377 -4.95 -2.40 -4.84
N GLN A 378 -5.33 -3.67 -5.05
CA GLN A 378 -4.57 -4.81 -4.53
C GLN A 378 -3.13 -4.88 -5.07
N TYR A 379 -2.90 -4.42 -6.30
CA TYR A 379 -1.56 -4.33 -6.87
C TYR A 379 -0.79 -3.10 -6.36
N LEU A 380 -1.41 -1.92 -6.38
CA LEU A 380 -0.75 -0.65 -6.06
C LEU A 380 -0.49 -0.45 -4.57
N VAL A 381 -1.45 -0.76 -3.71
CA VAL A 381 -1.38 -0.39 -2.29
C VAL A 381 -0.15 -0.97 -1.58
N PRO A 382 0.21 -2.26 -1.75
CA PRO A 382 1.45 -2.78 -1.17
C PRO A 382 2.71 -2.06 -1.67
N ILE A 383 2.73 -1.65 -2.96
CA ILE A 383 3.85 -0.89 -3.54
C ILE A 383 3.93 0.49 -2.89
N LEU A 384 2.79 1.16 -2.70
CA LEU A 384 2.71 2.46 -2.03
C LEU A 384 3.15 2.34 -0.56
N ILE A 385 2.71 1.31 0.17
CA ILE A 385 3.14 1.11 1.56
C ILE A 385 4.65 0.95 1.65
N ILE A 386 5.27 0.11 0.80
CA ILE A 386 6.73 -0.06 0.77
C ILE A 386 7.43 1.25 0.40
N LEU A 387 6.97 1.93 -0.66
CA LEU A 387 7.58 3.17 -1.14
C LEU A 387 7.52 4.27 -0.08
N PHE A 388 6.34 4.58 0.45
CA PHE A 388 6.18 5.65 1.44
C PHE A 388 6.76 5.29 2.81
N SER A 389 6.81 4.01 3.19
CA SER A 389 7.57 3.59 4.38
C SER A 389 9.08 3.79 4.18
N THR A 390 9.59 3.58 2.97
CA THR A 390 11.00 3.83 2.62
C THR A 390 11.33 5.33 2.62
N LEU A 391 10.43 6.16 2.08
CA LEU A 391 10.58 7.63 2.12
C LEU A 391 10.50 8.17 3.55
N ALA A 392 9.56 7.66 4.35
CA ALA A 392 9.48 7.98 5.78
C ALA A 392 10.73 7.52 6.53
N LEU A 393 11.24 6.32 6.22
CA LEU A 393 12.49 5.80 6.79
C LEU A 393 13.67 6.71 6.46
N LYS A 394 13.79 7.20 5.22
CA LYS A 394 14.83 8.15 4.81
C LYS A 394 14.80 9.40 5.69
N VAL A 395 13.62 10.01 5.81
CA VAL A 395 13.44 11.30 6.46
C VAL A 395 13.56 11.21 7.98
N LEU A 396 12.94 10.21 8.59
CA LEU A 396 12.93 10.05 10.04
C LEU A 396 14.19 9.34 10.56
N GLY A 397 14.86 8.57 9.69
CA GLY A 397 16.09 7.83 10.01
C GLY A 397 17.39 8.59 9.74
N ASN A 398 17.32 9.86 9.34
CA ASN A 398 18.46 10.71 8.97
C ASN A 398 19.38 10.08 7.91
N PHE A 399 18.81 9.36 6.95
CA PHE A 399 19.60 8.82 5.84
C PHE A 399 19.79 9.87 4.76
N SER A 400 20.96 9.86 4.10
CA SER A 400 21.24 10.71 2.95
C SER A 400 20.96 9.97 1.64
N TRP A 401 20.60 10.71 0.59
CA TRP A 401 20.55 10.18 -0.78
C TRP A 401 21.94 10.11 -1.44
N GLY A 402 22.93 10.82 -0.88
CA GLY A 402 24.28 10.90 -1.42
C GLY A 402 25.09 9.65 -1.14
N PHE A 403 25.71 9.09 -2.18
CA PHE A 403 26.57 7.91 -2.05
C PHE A 403 27.92 8.20 -1.39
N ASN A 404 28.35 9.48 -1.35
CA ASN A 404 29.62 9.92 -0.75
C ASN A 404 29.54 11.40 -0.35
N ILE A 405 29.00 11.70 0.83
CA ILE A 405 29.42 12.89 1.55
C ILE A 405 29.80 12.40 2.94
N GLU A 406 31.10 12.34 3.17
CA GLU A 406 31.69 12.25 4.49
C GLU A 406 31.17 13.45 5.28
N GLU A 407 30.14 13.25 6.10
CA GLU A 407 29.74 14.25 7.08
C GLU A 407 30.90 14.39 8.06
N THR A 408 31.65 15.48 7.93
CA THR A 408 32.56 15.97 8.97
C THR A 408 31.83 15.92 10.32
N PRO A 409 32.44 15.38 11.39
CA PRO A 409 31.80 15.25 12.69
C PRO A 409 31.61 16.64 13.27
N GLY A 410 30.40 17.18 13.15
CA GLY A 410 30.12 18.57 13.46
C GLY A 410 28.70 18.76 13.96
N VAL A 411 28.58 18.76 15.28
CA VAL A 411 27.52 19.38 16.07
C VAL A 411 26.26 18.54 16.29
N THR A 412 26.27 17.88 17.44
CA THR A 412 25.13 17.57 18.31
C THR A 412 23.89 18.41 18.01
N PRO A 413 22.71 17.83 17.71
CA PRO A 413 21.49 18.60 17.66
C PRO A 413 21.23 19.16 19.07
N ALA A 414 21.31 20.49 19.20
CA ALA A 414 21.04 21.18 20.45
C ALA A 414 19.63 20.81 20.94
N LEU A 415 19.57 20.22 22.13
CA LEU A 415 18.37 20.10 22.95
C LEU A 415 17.68 21.46 23.01
N VAL A 416 16.43 21.51 22.54
CA VAL A 416 15.55 22.66 22.78
C VAL A 416 15.22 22.67 24.26
N LEU A 417 15.91 23.55 25.01
CA LEU A 417 15.49 23.94 26.35
C LEU A 417 14.17 24.72 26.22
N PRO A 418 13.14 24.50 27.06
CA PRO A 418 11.92 25.28 26.99
C PRO A 418 12.23 26.73 27.34
N THR A 419 12.09 27.64 26.38
CA THR A 419 12.09 29.08 26.64
C THR A 419 10.72 29.42 27.23
N ALA A 420 10.70 29.94 28.45
CA ALA A 420 9.49 30.42 29.11
C ALA A 420 8.77 31.48 28.25
N ALA A 421 7.45 31.36 28.16
CA ALA A 421 6.61 32.31 27.42
C ALA A 421 6.67 33.72 28.04
N PRO A 422 6.57 34.79 27.23
CA PRO A 422 6.50 36.16 27.74
C PRO A 422 5.11 36.41 28.35
N VAL A 423 5.12 37.04 29.53
CA VAL A 423 3.93 37.53 30.24
C VAL A 423 3.28 38.66 29.41
N PRO A 424 1.97 38.60 29.09
CA PRO A 424 1.25 39.75 28.59
C PRO A 424 0.83 40.65 29.77
N THR A 425 1.35 41.87 29.79
CA THR A 425 0.80 42.97 30.59
C THR A 425 -0.55 43.39 30.04
N GLY A 426 -1.52 43.57 30.93
CA GLY A 426 -2.92 43.83 30.60
C GLY A 426 -3.22 45.15 29.88
N GLY A 427 -4.38 45.16 29.24
CA GLY A 427 -5.10 46.32 28.74
C GLY A 427 -6.59 45.97 28.76
N LEU A 428 -7.38 46.85 29.35
CA LEU A 428 -8.81 46.72 29.65
C LEU A 428 -9.69 47.00 28.41
N ASP A 429 -10.93 46.50 28.53
CA ASP A 429 -12.21 47.04 28.02
C ASP A 429 -12.94 46.29 26.87
N GLU A 430 -14.07 45.70 27.30
CA GLU A 430 -15.44 45.74 26.74
C GLU A 430 -15.93 44.70 25.70
N ASP A 431 -16.75 43.79 26.22
CA ASP A 431 -18.00 43.20 25.66
C ASP A 431 -17.98 42.44 24.32
N GLU A 432 -17.55 41.17 24.30
CA GLU A 432 -17.98 40.13 23.32
C GLU A 432 -18.05 38.70 23.94
N ASP A 433 -18.86 38.52 25.00
CA ASP A 433 -19.09 37.29 25.81
C ASP A 433 -19.71 36.07 25.06
N GLY A 434 -19.55 35.95 23.73
CA GLY A 434 -20.05 34.80 22.96
C GLY A 434 -19.10 34.24 21.91
N MET A 435 -18.09 35.01 21.50
CA MET A 435 -17.07 34.60 20.54
C MET A 435 -15.76 34.22 21.24
N GLU A 436 -15.48 34.85 22.39
CA GLU A 436 -14.29 34.61 23.21
C GLU A 436 -14.27 33.20 23.82
N ASP A 437 -15.39 32.70 24.33
CA ASP A 437 -15.50 31.33 24.88
C ASP A 437 -15.15 30.25 23.84
N MET A 438 -15.53 30.46 22.57
CA MET A 438 -15.23 29.50 21.49
C MET A 438 -13.76 29.58 21.05
N GLU A 439 -13.18 30.78 21.00
CA GLU A 439 -11.76 30.95 20.70
C GLU A 439 -10.86 30.47 21.84
N GLU A 440 -11.26 30.66 23.11
CA GLU A 440 -10.58 30.11 24.28
C GLU A 440 -10.67 28.59 24.32
N ASP A 441 -11.84 28.00 24.02
CA ASP A 441 -11.99 26.54 23.92
C ASP A 441 -11.16 25.94 22.77
N ILE A 442 -11.10 26.62 21.62
CA ILE A 442 -10.26 26.23 20.49
C ILE A 442 -8.78 26.35 20.87
N GLN A 443 -8.35 27.44 21.52
CA GLN A 443 -6.98 27.63 21.97
C GLN A 443 -6.59 26.61 23.05
N ALA A 444 -7.47 26.31 24.01
CA ALA A 444 -7.26 25.30 25.03
C ALA A 444 -7.16 23.89 24.42
N THR A 445 -7.99 23.60 23.41
CA THR A 445 -7.93 22.35 22.65
C THR A 445 -6.63 22.25 21.85
N VAL A 446 -6.20 23.33 21.20
CA VAL A 446 -4.93 23.40 20.47
C VAL A 446 -3.74 23.26 21.43
N ALA A 447 -3.79 23.88 22.60
CA ALA A 447 -2.77 23.75 23.64
C ALA A 447 -2.66 22.30 24.12
N ARG A 448 -3.79 21.65 24.44
CA ARG A 448 -3.83 20.23 24.83
C ARG A 448 -3.35 19.30 23.72
N LEU A 449 -3.72 19.56 22.46
CA LEU A 449 -3.22 18.81 21.31
C LEU A 449 -1.71 19.01 21.12
N SER A 450 -1.20 20.23 21.33
CA SER A 450 0.23 20.52 21.22
C SER A 450 1.03 19.83 22.32
N GLU A 451 0.51 19.80 23.55
CA GLU A 451 1.15 19.17 24.70
C GLU A 451 1.13 17.65 24.57
N THR A 452 0.00 17.06 24.16
CA THR A 452 -0.08 15.62 23.87
C THR A 452 0.80 15.23 22.69
N PHE A 453 0.93 16.07 21.66
CA PHE A 453 1.84 15.82 20.54
C PHE A 453 3.30 15.94 20.95
N ALA A 454 3.65 16.90 21.83
CA ALA A 454 4.99 17.03 22.39
C ALA A 454 5.35 15.84 23.28
N ALA A 455 4.43 15.40 24.14
CA ALA A 455 4.58 14.20 24.95
C ALA A 455 4.73 12.95 24.06
N LEU A 456 3.89 12.79 23.03
CA LEU A 456 3.99 11.67 22.10
C LEU A 456 5.33 11.67 21.33
N ARG A 457 5.82 12.85 20.93
CA ARG A 457 7.12 13.01 20.28
C ARG A 457 8.30 12.70 21.21
N SER A 458 8.18 12.98 22.51
CA SER A 458 9.20 12.59 23.48
C SER A 458 9.30 11.08 23.67
N VAL A 459 8.19 10.34 23.50
CA VAL A 459 8.16 8.87 23.59
C VAL A 459 8.56 8.22 22.26
N LEU A 460 8.07 8.73 21.13
CA LEU A 460 8.36 8.24 19.78
C LEU A 460 9.66 8.83 19.23
N THR A 461 10.79 8.26 19.64
CA THR A 461 12.09 8.73 19.16
C THR A 461 12.30 8.45 17.67
N PRO A 462 13.14 9.25 16.99
CA PRO A 462 13.55 8.96 15.61
C PRO A 462 14.16 7.56 15.46
N LEU A 463 14.86 7.08 16.49
CA LEU A 463 15.45 5.74 16.52
C LEU A 463 14.38 4.64 16.50
N PHE A 464 13.31 4.82 17.28
CA PHE A 464 12.16 3.91 17.26
C PHE A 464 11.44 3.93 15.91
N LEU A 465 11.17 5.12 15.35
CA LEU A 465 10.49 5.26 14.05
C LEU A 465 11.33 4.65 12.92
N ARG A 466 12.65 4.81 12.95
CA ARG A 466 13.58 4.16 12.02
C ARG A 466 13.43 2.64 12.05
N GLY A 467 13.48 2.04 13.24
CA GLY A 467 13.30 0.59 13.40
C GLY A 467 11.93 0.12 12.91
N LEU A 468 10.87 0.87 13.25
CA LEU A 468 9.50 0.55 12.87
C LEU A 468 9.27 0.59 11.35
N PHE A 469 9.72 1.65 10.66
CA PHE A 469 9.53 1.74 9.20
C PHE A 469 10.42 0.78 8.42
N ALA A 470 11.64 0.51 8.91
CA ALA A 470 12.51 -0.52 8.35
C ALA A 470 11.84 -1.90 8.45
N PHE A 471 11.34 -2.25 9.64
CA PHE A 471 10.62 -3.49 9.86
C PHE A 471 9.31 -3.56 9.06
N LEU A 472 8.52 -2.50 9.00
CA LEU A 472 7.27 -2.46 8.23
C LEU A 472 7.53 -2.69 6.73
N THR A 473 8.55 -2.03 6.17
CA THR A 473 8.95 -2.18 4.76
C THR A 473 9.32 -3.64 4.46
N TRP A 474 10.12 -4.24 5.34
CA TRP A 474 10.52 -5.64 5.24
C TRP A 474 9.33 -6.60 5.43
N TRP A 475 8.47 -6.36 6.42
CA TRP A 475 7.33 -7.21 6.74
C TRP A 475 6.30 -7.25 5.62
N VAL A 476 5.98 -6.10 5.03
CA VAL A 476 5.07 -6.02 3.87
C VAL A 476 5.65 -6.81 2.69
N ALA A 477 6.95 -6.70 2.43
CA ALA A 477 7.63 -7.51 1.42
C ALA A 477 7.57 -9.02 1.76
N ALA A 478 7.76 -9.41 3.02
CA ALA A 478 7.70 -10.80 3.47
C ALA A 478 6.31 -11.39 3.25
N CYS A 479 5.27 -10.66 3.66
CA CYS A 479 3.89 -11.05 3.42
C CYS A 479 3.60 -11.21 1.91
N GLN A 480 4.12 -10.31 1.06
CA GLN A 480 3.98 -10.43 -0.39
C GLN A 480 4.66 -11.68 -0.95
N VAL A 481 5.88 -12.01 -0.50
CA VAL A 481 6.57 -13.23 -0.93
C VAL A 481 5.76 -14.47 -0.53
N ILE A 482 5.39 -14.57 0.75
CA ILE A 482 4.64 -15.73 1.26
C ILE A 482 3.33 -15.91 0.49
N SER A 483 2.51 -14.87 0.40
CA SER A 483 1.21 -14.93 -0.28
C SER A 483 1.30 -15.16 -1.79
N SER A 484 2.31 -14.61 -2.47
CA SER A 484 2.51 -14.85 -3.90
C SER A 484 3.05 -16.25 -4.21
N LEU A 485 3.93 -16.81 -3.37
CA LEU A 485 4.39 -18.20 -3.52
C LEU A 485 3.24 -19.20 -3.34
N PHE A 486 2.40 -19.00 -2.31
CA PHE A 486 1.16 -19.76 -2.17
C PHE A 486 0.23 -19.58 -3.37
N GLY A 487 0.16 -18.37 -3.92
CA GLY A 487 -0.62 -18.07 -5.12
C GLY A 487 -0.15 -18.81 -6.35
N ILE A 488 1.17 -18.91 -6.57
CA ILE A 488 1.75 -19.70 -7.67
C ILE A 488 1.40 -21.18 -7.48
N TYR A 489 1.63 -21.71 -6.28
CA TYR A 489 1.32 -23.10 -5.97
C TYR A 489 -0.16 -23.43 -6.23
N PHE A 490 -1.06 -22.56 -5.76
CA PHE A 490 -2.50 -22.72 -5.97
C PHE A 490 -2.89 -22.72 -7.46
N HIS A 491 -2.40 -21.76 -8.24
CA HIS A 491 -2.79 -21.65 -9.64
C HIS A 491 -2.16 -22.71 -10.54
N GLN A 492 -0.95 -23.19 -10.22
CA GLN A 492 -0.27 -24.21 -11.02
C GLN A 492 -0.76 -25.62 -10.69
N TYR A 493 -0.99 -25.95 -9.42
CA TYR A 493 -1.24 -27.34 -9.01
C TYR A 493 -2.69 -27.64 -8.62
N LEU A 494 -3.44 -26.64 -8.14
CA LEU A 494 -4.80 -26.86 -7.63
C LEU A 494 -5.91 -26.42 -8.59
N MET A 495 -5.61 -25.54 -9.56
CA MET A 495 -6.58 -25.11 -10.58
C MET A 495 -6.38 -25.74 -11.97
N GLN A 496 -5.24 -26.38 -12.24
CA GLN A 496 -5.01 -27.10 -13.50
C GLN A 496 -5.48 -28.56 -13.45
N ASN A 497 -5.71 -29.10 -12.25
CA ASN A 497 -6.43 -30.35 -12.00
C ASN A 497 -7.90 -30.03 -11.73
#